data_AF-A0A3G1KWL8-F1
#
_entry.id   AF-A0A3G1KWL8-F1
#
_cell.length_a   1.000
_cell.length_b   1.000
_cell.length_c   1.000
_cell.angle_alpha   90.00
_cell.angle_beta   90.00
_cell.angle_gamma   90.00
#
_symmetry.space_group_name_H-M   'P 1'
#
loop_
_entity.id
_entity.type
_entity.pdbx_description
1 polymer ?
#
loop_
_entity_poly.entity_id
_entity_poly.type
_entity_poly.pdbx_seq_one_letter_code
_entity_poly.pdbx_strand_id
1 'polypeptide(L)' 'MASKDELKKLAIKSLEDDAFRVELEKDPVKAAASIGITLSADEAQNLNFGEEAGERESKISVITL' A
#
# COMPACT_ATOMS: atom_id res chain seq x y z
N MET A 1 -0.68 10.09 11.38
CA MET A 1 0.50 9.37 10.86
C MET A 1 0.53 8.05 11.59
N ALA A 2 0.46 6.93 10.85
CA ALA A 2 0.34 5.63 11.47
C ALA A 2 1.69 5.23 12.08
N SER A 3 1.66 4.60 13.25
CA SER A 3 2.86 4.05 13.86
C SER A 3 3.29 2.76 13.17
N LYS A 4 4.57 2.42 13.27
CA LYS A 4 5.13 1.17 12.73
C LYS A 4 4.39 -0.09 13.20
N ASP A 5 3.85 -0.07 14.42
CA ASP A 5 3.00 -1.13 14.97
C ASP A 5 1.61 -1.22 14.33
N GLU A 6 1.04 -0.07 13.96
CA GLU A 6 -0.24 -0.01 13.24
C GLU A 6 -0.08 -0.58 11.82
N LEU A 7 0.98 -0.17 11.10
CA LEU A 7 1.31 -0.71 9.79
C LEU A 7 1.50 -2.24 9.80
N LYS A 8 2.11 -2.79 10.87
CA LYS A 8 2.24 -4.25 11.04
C LYS A 8 0.89 -4.92 11.24
N LYS A 9 0.01 -4.36 12.08
CA LYS A 9 -1.34 -4.90 12.28
C LYS A 9 -2.15 -4.89 11.00
N LEU A 10 -2.02 -3.82 10.21
CA LEU A 10 -2.63 -3.69 8.89
C LEU A 10 -2.15 -4.81 7.95
N ALA A 11 -0.83 -5.02 7.86
CA ALA A 11 -0.23 -6.06 7.03
C ALA A 11 -0.63 -7.48 7.46
N ILE A 12 -0.64 -7.76 8.77
CA ILE A 12 -1.06 -9.06 9.31
C ILE A 12 -2.54 -9.31 8.96
N LYS A 13 -3.41 -8.32 9.15
CA LYS A 13 -4.83 -8.42 8.82
C LYS A 13 -5.06 -8.66 7.33
N SER A 14 -4.28 -8.02 6.45
CA SER A 14 -4.34 -8.28 5.00
C SER A 14 -3.83 -9.67 4.59
N LEU A 15 -3.09 -10.37 5.45
CA LEU A 15 -2.70 -11.77 5.20
C LEU A 15 -3.75 -12.76 5.70
N GLU A 16 -4.54 -12.37 6.69
CA GLU A 16 -5.57 -13.22 7.31
C GLU A 16 -6.96 -13.02 6.70
N ASP A 17 -7.22 -11.86 6.09
CA ASP A 17 -8.53 -11.45 5.57
C ASP A 17 -8.40 -10.98 4.11
N ASP A 18 -8.75 -11.86 3.17
CA ASP A 18 -8.70 -11.58 1.73
C ASP A 18 -9.60 -10.40 1.32
N ALA A 19 -10.73 -10.19 2.00
CA ALA A 19 -11.61 -9.06 1.70
C ALA A 19 -10.95 -7.73 2.10
N PHE A 20 -10.30 -7.70 3.27
CA PHE A 20 -9.49 -6.59 3.74
C PHE A 20 -8.32 -6.32 2.81
N ARG A 21 -7.65 -7.37 2.31
CA ARG A 21 -6.57 -7.23 1.32
C ARG A 21 -7.05 -6.56 0.05
N VAL A 22 -8.18 -7.01 -0.52
CA VAL A 22 -8.76 -6.40 -1.73
C VAL A 22 -9.19 -4.96 -1.48
N GLU A 23 -9.70 -4.63 -0.29
CA GLU A 23 -10.01 -3.25 0.07
C GLU A 23 -8.74 -2.40 0.27
N LEU A 24 -7.67 -2.98 0.83
CA LEU A 24 -6.37 -2.33 1.01
C LEU A 24 -5.66 -2.06 -0.32
N GLU A 25 -5.78 -2.94 -1.30
CA GLU A 25 -5.26 -2.76 -2.66
C GLU A 25 -6.04 -1.67 -3.43
N LYS A 26 -7.32 -1.48 -3.14
CA LYS A 26 -8.15 -0.43 -3.78
C LYS A 26 -8.04 0.91 -3.07
N ASP A 27 -8.07 0.89 -1.75
CA ASP A 27 -8.16 2.07 -0.91
C ASP A 27 -7.52 1.80 0.47
N PRO A 28 -6.18 1.88 0.57
CA PRO A 28 -5.46 1.55 1.80
C PRO A 28 -5.85 2.46 2.97
N VAL A 29 -6.18 3.74 2.71
CA VAL A 29 -6.66 4.69 3.72
C VAL A 29 -7.95 4.20 4.35
N LYS A 30 -8.92 3.79 3.52
CA LYS A 30 -10.22 3.29 3.97
C LYS A 30 -10.09 1.95 4.70
N ALA A 31 -9.28 1.03 4.19
CA ALA A 31 -9.01 -0.24 4.86
C ALA A 31 -8.40 -0.02 6.25
N ALA A 32 -7.38 0.84 6.35
CA ALA A 32 -6.77 1.20 7.64
C ALA A 32 -7.78 1.83 8.60
N ALA A 33 -8.59 2.77 8.12
CA ALA A 33 -9.63 3.42 8.93
C ALA A 33 -10.64 2.41 9.47
N SER A 34 -10.95 1.34 8.71
CA SER A 34 -11.85 0.27 9.14
C SER A 34 -11.33 -0.53 10.35
N ILE A 35 -10.04 -0.47 10.65
CA ILE A 35 -9.43 -1.09 11.84
C ILE A 35 -8.90 -0.06 12.86
N GLY A 36 -9.30 1.20 12.71
CA GLY A 36 -8.95 2.30 13.61
C GLY A 36 -7.56 2.88 13.39
N ILE A 37 -6.94 2.61 12.25
CA ILE A 37 -5.61 3.11 11.88
C ILE A 37 -5.77 4.30 10.94
N THR A 38 -5.09 5.40 11.22
CA THR A 38 -5.10 6.59 10.35
C THR A 38 -3.83 6.65 9.52
N LEU A 39 -3.92 6.20 8.27
CA LEU A 39 -2.86 6.37 7.29
C LEU A 39 -2.84 7.79 6.73
N SER A 40 -1.65 8.33 6.55
CA SER A 40 -1.45 9.54 5.75
C SER A 40 -1.47 9.19 4.26
N ALA A 41 -1.74 10.18 3.38
CA ALA A 41 -1.74 9.98 1.92
C ALA A 41 -0.41 9.41 1.41
N ASP A 42 0.73 9.92 1.92
CA ASP A 42 2.06 9.38 1.60
C ASP A 42 2.24 7.92 2.03
N GLU A 43 1.75 7.54 3.22
CA GLU A 43 1.88 6.15 3.70
C GLU A 43 0.95 5.20 2.94
N ALA A 44 -0.24 5.66 2.58
CA ALA A 44 -1.17 4.94 1.74
C ALA A 44 -0.62 4.73 0.31
N GLN A 45 0.04 5.74 -0.27
CA GLN A 45 0.76 5.58 -1.54
C GLN A 45 1.91 4.58 -1.42
N ASN A 46 2.69 4.64 -0.34
CA ASN A 46 3.81 3.71 -0.12
C ASN A 46 3.33 2.28 0.24
N LEU A 47 2.08 2.12 0.70
CA LEU A 47 1.41 0.84 0.94
C LEU A 47 0.71 0.30 -0.31
N ASN A 48 0.60 1.08 -1.38
CA ASN A 48 0.06 0.59 -2.63
C ASN A 48 1.05 -0.41 -3.21
N PHE A 49 0.84 -1.69 -2.89
CA PHE A 49 1.64 -2.83 -3.35
C PHE A 49 1.68 -2.99 -4.89
N GLY A 50 1.05 -2.10 -5.67
CA GLY A 50 0.87 -2.21 -7.11
C GLY A 50 1.65 -1.25 -8.01
N GLU A 51 2.24 -0.15 -7.52
CA GLU A 51 2.82 0.87 -8.45
C GLU A 51 4.34 1.08 -8.30
N GLU A 52 4.91 0.99 -7.09
CA GLU A 52 6.36 1.11 -6.92
C GLU A 52 7.18 -0.12 -7.38
N ALA A 53 6.52 -1.24 -7.70
CA ALA A 53 7.15 -2.36 -8.39
C ALA A 53 7.19 -2.18 -9.92
N GLY A 54 6.37 -1.29 -10.49
CA GLY A 54 6.31 -1.02 -11.94
C GLY A 54 7.17 0.16 -12.39
N GLU A 55 7.45 1.13 -11.52
CA GLU A 55 8.17 2.36 -11.90
C GLU A 55 9.69 2.32 -11.68
N ARG A 56 10.27 1.15 -11.35
CA ARG A 56 11.73 0.96 -11.34
C ARG A 56 12.30 0.38 -12.63
N GLU A 57 11.46 0.02 -13.61
CA GLU A 57 11.92 -0.44 -14.94
C GLU A 57 11.75 0.60 -16.05
N SER A 58 11.14 1.76 -15.79
CA SER A 58 10.98 2.82 -16.80
C SER A 58 12.15 3.83 -16.84
N LYS A 59 13.35 3.38 -16.49
CA LYS A 59 14.63 4.05 -16.82
C LYS A 59 15.56 3.17 -17.67
N ILE A 60 15.02 2.16 -18.35
CA ILE A 60 15.75 1.53 -19.47
C ILE A 60 15.54 2.41 -20.68
N SER A 61 16.46 3.37 -20.81
CA SER A 61 16.90 4.03 -22.02
C SER A 61 16.29 3.47 -23.32
N VAL A 62 15.15 4.01 -23.73
CA VAL A 62 14.84 4.18 -25.16
C VAL A 62 15.78 5.26 -25.69
N ILE A 63 17.05 4.89 -25.86
CA ILE A 63 17.93 5.58 -26.81
C ILE A 63 18.00 4.64 -28.00
N THR A 64 17.00 4.78 -28.86
CA THR A 64 17.12 4.48 -30.28
C THR A 64 18.25 5.35 -30.85
N LEU A 65 19.33 4.71 -31.29
CA LEU A 65 19.98 5.00 -32.58
C LEU A 65 20.85 3.81 -33.02
#